data_AF-A0A9P7JL97-F1
#
_entry.id   AF-A0A9P7JL97-F1
#
_cell.length_a   1.000
_cell.length_b   1.000
_cell.length_c   1.000
_cell.angle_alpha   90.00
_cell.angle_beta   90.00
_cell.angle_gamma   90.00
#
_symmetry.space_group_name_H-M   'P 1'
#
loop_
_entity.id
_entity.type
_entity.pdbx_description
1 polymer ?
#
loop_
_entity_poly.entity_id
_entity_poly.type
_entity_poly.pdbx_seq_one_letter_code
_entity_poly.pdbx_strand_id
1 'polypeptide(L)'
;MIHIPPDWALAITHIASEYVSRQFLALIGGLSNAIPPLELDLVMLMACSKLARTLTDAYRNPVTINLDVARYADVLQMMEKGINPAREDSLLSWYPPDSQIHLDWLTVVCDKFGIIVLWYLPGAIDLAIQAPKFHPHVSATLKVLGRSFCQAMQRLAALITAALRVMHPNLYWSSLATKLALGLWAADKKLDEMGDHLREWASVFTALAIVCNRRSLMHRDPLSRPQWFDVMTTFGNYGVARMKMPNLGIESVYPAGLMVAGSGRIIRHGLDMADGNRTAWVWYMRDDVHEFMDIPQADYSKYWSLVTNAQ
;
A
#
# COMPACT_ATOMS: atom_id res chain seq x y z
N MET A 1 1.94 -23.46 -7.96
CA MET A 1 0.94 -22.65 -8.69
C MET A 1 -0.20 -22.39 -7.71
N ILE A 2 -0.54 -21.14 -7.43
CA ILE A 2 -1.63 -20.79 -6.50
C ILE A 2 -2.95 -20.90 -7.26
N HIS A 3 -3.92 -21.64 -6.70
CA HIS A 3 -5.27 -21.75 -7.27
C HIS A 3 -6.20 -20.75 -6.57
N ILE A 4 -6.66 -19.73 -7.31
CA ILE A 4 -7.67 -18.77 -6.84
C ILE A 4 -9.00 -19.18 -7.47
N PRO A 5 -10.09 -19.35 -6.69
CA PRO A 5 -11.38 -19.67 -7.27
C PRO A 5 -11.82 -18.58 -8.27
N PRO A 6 -12.34 -18.94 -9.46
CA PRO A 6 -12.63 -17.98 -10.52
C PRO A 6 -13.79 -17.03 -10.19
N ASP A 7 -14.67 -17.41 -9.25
CA ASP A 7 -15.76 -16.58 -8.73
C ASP A 7 -15.28 -15.52 -7.73
N TRP A 8 -14.02 -15.58 -7.28
CA TRP A 8 -13.47 -14.59 -6.38
C TRP A 8 -12.96 -13.39 -7.16
N ALA A 9 -13.29 -12.19 -6.67
CA ALA A 9 -12.75 -10.93 -7.21
C ALA A 9 -11.20 -10.89 -7.15
N LEU A 10 -10.59 -11.65 -6.23
CA LEU A 10 -9.14 -11.84 -6.17
C LEU A 10 -8.55 -12.47 -7.45
N ALA A 11 -9.31 -13.21 -8.25
CA ALA A 11 -8.82 -13.79 -9.50
C ALA A 11 -8.44 -12.70 -10.51
N ILE A 12 -9.33 -11.73 -10.73
CA ILE A 12 -9.07 -10.56 -11.59
C ILE A 12 -7.93 -9.70 -11.00
N THR A 13 -7.92 -9.50 -9.68
CA THR A 13 -6.82 -8.81 -9.00
C THR A 13 -5.48 -9.48 -9.21
N HIS A 14 -5.43 -10.82 -9.19
CA HIS A 14 -4.21 -11.57 -9.43
C HIS A 14 -3.68 -11.40 -10.85
N ILE A 15 -4.57 -11.47 -11.84
CA ILE A 15 -4.25 -11.22 -13.26
C ILE A 15 -3.70 -9.80 -13.45
N ALA A 16 -4.35 -8.79 -12.87
CA ALA A 16 -3.87 -7.40 -12.89
C ALA A 16 -2.50 -7.25 -12.23
N SER A 17 -2.30 -7.89 -11.08
CA SER A 17 -1.03 -7.87 -10.35
C SER A 17 0.10 -8.51 -11.16
N GLU A 18 -0.17 -9.66 -11.79
CA GLU A 18 0.78 -10.33 -12.65
C GLU A 18 1.15 -9.49 -13.86
N TYR A 19 0.16 -8.88 -14.53
CA TYR A 19 0.40 -7.99 -15.65
C TYR A 19 1.26 -6.78 -15.26
N VAL A 20 0.95 -6.09 -14.15
CA VAL A 20 1.76 -4.95 -13.65
C VAL A 20 3.19 -5.38 -13.33
N SER A 21 3.36 -6.54 -12.67
CA SER A 21 4.68 -7.07 -12.33
C SER A 21 5.50 -7.42 -13.58
N ARG A 22 4.92 -8.13 -14.55
CA ARG A 22 5.59 -8.44 -15.82
C ARG A 22 5.92 -7.19 -16.62
N GLN A 23 5.00 -6.23 -16.66
CA GLN A 23 5.20 -4.96 -17.36
C GLN A 23 6.30 -4.11 -16.71
N PHE A 24 6.35 -4.06 -15.37
CA PHE A 24 7.44 -3.41 -14.62
C PHE A 24 8.80 -4.04 -14.97
N LEU A 25 8.91 -5.37 -14.91
CA LEU A 25 10.14 -6.08 -15.23
C LEU A 25 10.57 -5.87 -16.69
N ALA A 26 9.63 -5.91 -17.63
CA ALA A 26 9.90 -5.62 -19.04
C ALA A 26 10.45 -4.20 -19.23
N LEU A 27 9.83 -3.20 -18.59
CA LEU A 27 10.27 -1.81 -18.68
C LEU A 27 11.65 -1.58 -18.06
N ILE A 28 11.93 -2.20 -16.91
CA ILE A 28 13.26 -2.13 -16.28
C ILE A 28 14.32 -2.81 -17.15
N GLY A 29 14.02 -3.98 -17.71
CA GLY A 29 14.93 -4.75 -18.56
C GLY A 29 15.11 -4.20 -19.98
N GLY A 30 14.37 -3.15 -20.37
CA GLY A 30 14.38 -2.64 -21.75
C GLY A 30 13.80 -3.64 -22.77
N LEU A 31 12.91 -4.53 -22.33
CA LEU A 31 12.26 -5.54 -23.14
C LEU A 31 10.94 -5.02 -23.73
N SER A 32 10.38 -5.78 -24.68
CA SER A 32 9.02 -5.55 -25.19
C SER A 32 7.99 -5.58 -24.06
N ASN A 33 6.95 -4.75 -24.18
CA ASN A 33 5.85 -4.71 -23.22
C ASN A 33 5.24 -6.10 -23.00
N ALA A 34 4.77 -6.35 -21.78
CA ALA A 34 4.05 -7.56 -21.46
C ALA A 34 2.76 -7.64 -22.27
N ILE A 35 2.36 -8.86 -22.64
CA ILE A 35 1.11 -9.09 -23.37
C ILE A 35 -0.06 -8.72 -22.43
N PRO A 36 -0.96 -7.80 -22.85
CA PRO A 36 -2.14 -7.45 -22.07
C PRO A 36 -3.06 -8.67 -21.88
N PRO A 37 -3.52 -8.97 -20.66
CA PRO A 37 -4.50 -10.03 -20.42
C PRO A 37 -5.87 -9.66 -21.01
N LEU A 38 -6.59 -10.65 -21.55
CA LEU A 38 -7.90 -10.46 -22.19
C LEU A 38 -9.03 -10.29 -21.16
N GLU A 39 -8.79 -10.72 -19.93
CA GLU A 39 -9.74 -10.70 -18.82
C GLU A 39 -9.93 -9.30 -18.21
N LEU A 40 -9.00 -8.38 -18.47
CA LEU A 40 -9.08 -7.02 -17.95
C LEU A 40 -9.78 -6.09 -18.93
N ASP A 41 -10.73 -5.31 -18.42
CA ASP A 41 -11.35 -4.24 -19.20
C ASP A 41 -10.33 -3.15 -19.60
N LEU A 42 -10.66 -2.36 -20.61
CA LEU A 42 -9.77 -1.33 -21.15
C LEU A 42 -9.32 -0.32 -20.08
N VAL A 43 -10.20 0.04 -19.15
CA VAL A 43 -9.90 1.01 -18.09
C VAL A 43 -8.85 0.43 -17.14
N MET A 44 -9.01 -0.84 -16.75
CA MET A 44 -8.05 -1.56 -15.92
C MET A 44 -6.72 -1.77 -16.63
N LEU A 45 -6.71 -2.11 -17.93
CA LEU A 45 -5.49 -2.26 -18.72
C LEU A 45 -4.69 -0.96 -18.79
N MET A 46 -5.36 0.16 -19.07
CA MET A 46 -4.73 1.48 -19.10
C MET A 46 -4.15 1.85 -17.73
N ALA A 47 -4.93 1.66 -16.66
CA ALA A 47 -4.48 1.98 -15.31
C ALA A 47 -3.32 1.09 -14.84
N CYS A 48 -3.34 -0.21 -15.13
CA CYS A 48 -2.24 -1.12 -14.84
C CYS A 48 -0.97 -0.75 -15.61
N SER A 49 -1.11 -0.42 -16.89
CA SER A 49 0.01 -0.02 -17.74
C SER A 49 0.65 1.28 -17.25
N LYS A 50 -0.18 2.25 -16.83
CA LYS A 50 0.31 3.48 -16.21
C LYS A 50 1.01 3.18 -14.89
N LEU A 51 0.39 2.41 -14.00
CA LEU A 51 0.95 2.06 -12.70
C LEU A 51 2.33 1.40 -12.85
N ALA A 52 2.48 0.46 -13.79
CA ALA A 52 3.77 -0.17 -14.07
C ALA A 52 4.84 0.84 -14.51
N ARG A 53 4.49 1.84 -15.34
CA ARG A 53 5.41 2.93 -15.72
C ARG A 53 5.76 3.80 -14.52
N THR A 54 4.78 4.23 -13.74
CA THR A 54 4.98 5.02 -12.52
C THR A 54 5.92 4.33 -11.53
N LEU A 55 5.74 3.02 -11.31
CA LEU A 55 6.62 2.19 -10.49
C LEU A 55 8.03 2.09 -11.08
N THR A 56 8.15 1.90 -12.39
CA THR A 56 9.44 1.84 -13.10
C THR A 56 10.20 3.15 -12.95
N ASP A 57 9.54 4.28 -13.15
CA ASP A 57 10.14 5.61 -13.07
C ASP A 57 10.57 5.93 -11.63
N ALA A 58 9.75 5.59 -10.63
CA ALA A 58 10.14 5.72 -9.22
C ALA A 58 11.33 4.82 -8.87
N TYR A 59 11.32 3.56 -9.32
CA TYR A 59 12.41 2.62 -9.10
C TYR A 59 13.73 3.13 -9.67
N ARG A 60 13.72 3.79 -10.83
CA ARG A 60 14.90 4.40 -11.46
C ARG A 60 15.46 5.62 -10.72
N ASN A 61 14.73 6.16 -9.76
CA ASN A 61 15.12 7.35 -8.99
C ASN A 61 15.21 7.03 -7.49
N PRO A 62 16.11 6.12 -7.06
CA PRO A 62 16.22 5.77 -5.65
C PRO A 62 16.87 6.90 -4.83
N VAL A 63 16.39 7.08 -3.61
CA VAL A 63 16.98 7.95 -2.59
C VAL A 63 17.41 7.06 -1.42
N THR A 64 18.65 7.22 -0.94
CA THR A 64 19.13 6.48 0.24
C THR A 64 19.16 7.39 1.45
N ILE A 65 18.58 6.94 2.56
CA ILE A 65 18.68 7.60 3.86
C ILE A 65 19.58 6.78 4.80
N ASN A 66 20.30 7.46 5.69
CA ASN A 66 21.12 6.80 6.71
C ASN A 66 20.28 6.34 7.90
N LEU A 67 19.43 5.37 7.64
CA LEU A 67 18.67 4.66 8.65
C LEU A 67 19.04 3.17 8.58
N ASP A 68 19.06 2.51 9.72
CA ASP A 68 18.99 1.06 9.82
C ASP A 68 17.56 0.74 10.26
N VAL A 69 16.69 0.40 9.31
CA VAL A 69 15.26 0.24 9.62
C VAL A 69 15.02 -0.96 10.53
N ALA A 70 15.80 -2.03 10.40
CA ALA A 70 15.67 -3.21 11.26
C ALA A 70 16.03 -2.86 12.71
N ARG A 71 17.19 -2.21 12.92
CA ARG A 71 17.61 -1.79 14.27
C ARG A 71 16.69 -0.71 14.86
N TYR A 72 16.17 0.18 14.01
CA TYR A 72 15.17 1.14 14.42
C TYR A 72 13.89 0.45 14.89
N ALA A 73 13.43 -0.59 14.18
CA ALA A 73 12.26 -1.37 14.58
C ALA A 73 12.45 -2.06 15.94
N ASP A 74 13.64 -2.61 16.20
CA ASP A 74 13.96 -3.33 17.45
C ASP A 74 13.87 -2.46 18.69
N VAL A 75 14.14 -1.15 18.56
CA VAL A 75 14.03 -0.23 19.70
C VAL A 75 12.61 0.28 19.94
N LEU A 76 11.68 0.04 19.00
CA LEU A 76 10.30 0.48 19.14
C LEU A 76 9.56 -0.39 20.15
N GLN A 77 8.79 0.26 21.04
CA GLN A 77 7.97 -0.45 22.00
C GLN A 77 6.75 -1.09 21.33
N MET A 78 6.24 -2.16 21.93
CA MET A 78 4.93 -2.69 21.57
C MET A 78 3.89 -1.57 21.71
N MET A 79 3.04 -1.41 20.69
CA MET A 79 2.01 -0.36 20.66
C MET A 79 2.54 1.09 20.68
N GLU A 80 3.77 1.35 20.24
CA GLU A 80 4.35 2.70 20.19
C GLU A 80 3.69 3.60 19.13
N LYS A 81 2.76 4.46 19.56
CA LYS A 81 1.95 5.33 18.69
C LYS A 81 2.68 6.57 18.15
N GLY A 82 3.92 6.83 18.57
CA GLY A 82 4.68 8.00 18.12
C GLY A 82 4.15 9.37 18.58
N ILE A 83 3.38 9.42 19.67
CA ILE A 83 2.74 10.65 20.18
C ILE A 83 3.46 11.29 21.36
N ASN A 84 4.44 10.61 21.98
CA ASN A 84 5.18 11.11 23.14
C ASN A 84 6.43 11.88 22.68
N PRO A 85 6.49 13.22 22.83
CA PRO A 85 7.60 14.02 22.32
C PRO A 85 8.96 13.62 22.89
N ALA A 86 9.09 13.43 24.20
CA ALA A 86 10.37 13.08 24.82
C ALA A 86 10.92 11.74 24.32
N ARG A 87 10.02 10.80 24.01
CA ARG A 87 10.37 9.53 23.39
C ARG A 87 10.82 9.69 21.94
N GLU A 88 10.14 10.53 21.16
CA GLU A 88 10.55 10.85 19.80
C GLU A 88 11.89 11.59 19.74
N ASP A 89 12.14 12.52 20.67
CA ASP A 89 13.42 13.21 20.77
C ASP A 89 14.56 12.24 21.09
N SER A 90 14.29 11.25 21.96
CA SER A 90 15.24 10.16 22.24
C SER A 90 15.52 9.32 20.99
N LEU A 91 14.49 8.93 20.24
CA LEU A 91 14.64 8.17 18.99
C LEU A 91 15.43 8.97 17.94
N LEU A 92 15.16 10.27 17.80
CA LEU A 92 15.90 11.17 16.90
C LEU A 92 17.35 11.36 17.34
N SER A 93 17.65 11.31 18.64
CA SER A 93 19.04 11.36 19.11
C SER A 93 19.83 10.10 18.77
N TRP A 94 19.17 8.94 18.72
CA TRP A 94 19.79 7.66 18.37
C TRP A 94 19.86 7.43 16.86
N TYR A 95 18.87 7.95 16.12
CA TYR A 95 18.72 7.79 14.68
C TYR A 95 18.39 9.15 14.04
N PRO A 96 19.34 10.10 14.04
CA PRO A 96 19.12 11.41 13.43
C PRO A 96 19.04 11.27 11.90
N PRO A 97 18.07 11.93 11.23
CA PRO A 97 18.11 12.05 9.77
C PRO A 97 19.33 12.85 9.33
N ASP A 98 20.05 12.35 8.32
CA ASP A 98 21.23 13.03 7.77
C ASP A 98 20.91 14.31 7.00
N SER A 99 19.71 14.39 6.43
CA SER A 99 19.27 15.52 5.60
C SER A 99 17.76 15.71 5.66
N GLN A 100 17.34 16.92 5.27
CA GLN A 100 15.94 17.25 5.06
C GLN A 100 15.64 17.04 3.58
N ILE A 101 14.68 16.17 3.28
CA ILE A 101 14.33 15.79 1.91
C ILE A 101 12.90 16.24 1.63
N HIS A 102 12.74 17.07 0.60
CA HIS A 102 11.45 17.49 0.09
C HIS A 102 11.08 16.65 -1.13
N LEU A 103 10.07 15.78 -1.02
CA LEU A 103 9.65 14.90 -2.12
C LEU A 103 8.52 15.53 -2.93
N ASP A 104 8.79 15.78 -4.21
CA ASP A 104 7.80 16.14 -5.23
C ASP A 104 7.94 15.37 -6.57
N TRP A 105 8.87 14.41 -6.63
CA TRP A 105 9.09 13.53 -7.80
C TRP A 105 8.88 12.05 -7.47
N LEU A 106 8.68 11.22 -8.49
CA LEU A 106 8.57 9.76 -8.36
C LEU A 106 9.85 9.17 -7.77
N THR A 107 9.78 8.48 -6.62
CA THR A 107 10.97 7.91 -5.98
C THR A 107 10.68 6.69 -5.12
N VAL A 108 11.74 5.91 -4.89
CA VAL A 108 11.82 4.89 -3.83
C VAL A 108 12.86 5.35 -2.82
N VAL A 109 12.47 5.41 -1.55
CA VAL A 109 13.40 5.68 -0.45
C VAL A 109 13.84 4.35 0.15
N CYS A 110 15.14 4.15 0.20
CA CYS A 110 15.80 2.99 0.76
C CYS A 110 16.63 3.39 1.99
N ASP A 111 16.76 2.48 2.93
CA ASP A 111 17.70 2.61 4.03
C ASP A 111 19.14 2.29 3.56
N LYS A 112 20.14 2.43 4.45
CA LYS A 112 21.55 2.24 4.07
C LYS A 112 21.91 0.78 3.72
N PHE A 113 21.02 -0.16 4.02
CA PHE A 113 21.11 -1.58 3.67
C PHE A 113 20.13 -1.95 2.56
N GLY A 114 19.60 -0.96 1.83
CA GLY A 114 18.69 -1.15 0.70
C GLY A 114 17.35 -1.80 1.04
N ILE A 115 16.94 -1.80 2.31
CA ILE A 115 15.55 -2.07 2.67
C ILE A 115 14.72 -0.89 2.17
N ILE A 116 13.65 -1.19 1.43
CA ILE A 116 12.75 -0.14 0.96
C ILE A 116 11.91 0.36 2.14
N VAL A 117 11.97 1.66 2.38
CA VAL A 117 11.25 2.35 3.47
C VAL A 117 9.96 2.97 2.96
N LEU A 118 10.01 3.60 1.78
CA LEU A 118 8.92 4.37 1.21
C LEU A 118 8.91 4.25 -0.31
N TRP A 119 7.73 4.01 -0.88
CA TRP A 119 7.44 4.37 -2.27
C TRP A 119 6.63 5.65 -2.28
N TYR A 120 7.06 6.64 -3.05
CA TYR A 120 6.35 7.89 -3.24
C TYR A 120 6.03 8.08 -4.72
N LEU A 121 4.74 7.97 -5.05
CA LEU A 121 4.26 7.80 -6.43
C LEU A 121 3.17 8.84 -6.78
N PRO A 122 3.52 10.13 -6.94
CA PRO A 122 2.58 11.14 -7.42
C PRO A 122 1.99 10.76 -8.78
N GLY A 123 0.67 10.90 -8.92
CA GLY A 123 -0.03 10.60 -10.18
C GLY A 123 -0.20 9.11 -10.49
N ALA A 124 0.09 8.21 -9.55
CA ALA A 124 -0.14 6.77 -9.71
C ALA A 124 -1.63 6.42 -9.94
N ILE A 125 -2.55 7.21 -9.40
CA ILE A 125 -4.00 6.99 -9.54
C ILE A 125 -4.64 8.03 -10.45
N ASP A 126 -5.07 7.59 -11.64
CA ASP A 126 -5.78 8.42 -12.61
C ASP A 126 -7.19 8.79 -12.17
N LEU A 127 -7.65 9.98 -12.57
CA LEU A 127 -9.02 10.47 -12.38
C LEU A 127 -10.09 9.46 -12.81
N ALA A 128 -9.84 8.68 -13.88
CA ALA A 128 -10.75 7.64 -14.36
C ALA A 128 -10.95 6.51 -13.33
N ILE A 129 -9.94 6.23 -12.50
CA ILE A 129 -10.00 5.29 -11.37
C ILE A 129 -10.51 6.00 -10.10
N GLN A 130 -10.26 7.31 -9.97
CA GLN A 130 -10.78 8.14 -8.88
C GLN A 130 -12.31 8.29 -8.91
N ALA A 131 -12.97 7.78 -9.94
CA ALA A 131 -14.42 7.85 -10.09
C ALA A 131 -15.13 6.59 -9.59
N PRO A 132 -15.36 6.40 -8.29
CA PRO A 132 -16.69 6.05 -7.87
C PRO A 132 -17.54 7.32 -7.95
N LYS A 133 -18.78 7.22 -8.44
CA LYS A 133 -19.85 8.22 -8.27
C LYS A 133 -20.22 8.46 -6.78
N PHE A 134 -19.32 8.11 -5.86
CA PHE A 134 -19.51 8.16 -4.43
C PHE A 134 -18.83 9.41 -3.91
N HIS A 135 -19.63 10.43 -3.64
CA HIS A 135 -19.22 11.57 -2.83
C HIS A 135 -19.36 11.11 -1.38
N PRO A 136 -18.27 10.79 -0.66
CA PRO A 136 -18.36 10.35 0.72
C PRO A 136 -18.89 11.52 1.55
N HIS A 137 -20.17 11.45 1.93
CA HIS A 137 -20.74 12.33 2.94
C HIS A 137 -20.40 11.76 4.32
N VAL A 138 -20.25 12.63 5.33
CA VAL A 138 -20.13 12.20 6.72
C VAL A 138 -21.46 11.55 7.10
N SER A 139 -21.53 10.23 7.06
CA SER A 139 -22.69 9.49 7.55
C SER A 139 -22.26 8.18 8.18
N ALA A 140 -22.95 7.90 9.27
CA ALA A 140 -22.75 6.76 10.13
C ALA A 140 -22.90 5.44 9.35
N THR A 141 -21.88 4.60 9.48
CA THR A 141 -21.97 3.14 9.33
C THR A 141 -21.96 2.59 7.90
N LEU A 142 -20.75 2.29 7.39
CA LEU A 142 -20.50 1.40 6.24
C LEU A 142 -21.08 -0.03 6.37
N LYS A 143 -21.64 -0.41 7.53
CA LYS A 143 -22.16 -1.77 7.79
C LYS A 143 -23.33 -2.17 6.87
N VAL A 144 -24.12 -1.21 6.37
CA VAL A 144 -25.33 -1.52 5.58
C VAL A 144 -25.02 -1.73 4.09
N LEU A 145 -23.87 -1.25 3.60
CA LEU A 145 -23.50 -1.28 2.18
C LEU A 145 -22.32 -2.21 1.88
N GLY A 146 -21.96 -3.11 2.80
CA GLY A 146 -20.69 -3.87 2.76
C GLY A 146 -20.37 -4.49 1.40
N ARG A 147 -21.30 -5.23 0.80
CA ARG A 147 -21.08 -5.91 -0.50
C ARG A 147 -21.01 -4.93 -1.68
N SER A 148 -21.99 -4.02 -1.82
CA SER A 148 -22.01 -3.05 -2.93
C SER A 148 -20.82 -2.09 -2.87
N PHE A 149 -20.38 -1.75 -1.66
CA PHE A 149 -19.15 -1.01 -1.44
C PHE A 149 -17.92 -1.80 -1.89
N CYS A 150 -17.80 -3.09 -1.48
CA CYS A 150 -16.71 -3.96 -1.92
C CYS A 150 -16.63 -4.05 -3.44
N GLN A 151 -17.77 -4.23 -4.12
CA GLN A 151 -17.88 -4.25 -5.57
C GLN A 151 -17.46 -2.92 -6.21
N ALA A 152 -17.92 -1.79 -5.66
CA ALA A 152 -17.58 -0.46 -6.18
C ALA A 152 -16.08 -0.13 -6.08
N MET A 153 -15.38 -0.71 -5.10
CA MET A 153 -13.94 -0.46 -4.91
C MET A 153 -13.02 -1.45 -5.63
N GLN A 154 -13.54 -2.48 -6.31
CA GLN A 154 -12.70 -3.60 -6.80
C GLN A 154 -11.59 -3.15 -7.76
N ARG A 155 -11.84 -2.17 -8.62
CA ARG A 155 -10.80 -1.65 -9.53
C ARG A 155 -9.63 -1.00 -8.78
N LEU A 156 -9.94 -0.17 -7.79
CA LEU A 156 -8.91 0.45 -6.96
C LEU A 156 -8.19 -0.61 -6.11
N ALA A 157 -8.93 -1.50 -5.48
CA ALA A 157 -8.42 -2.62 -4.70
C ALA A 157 -7.42 -3.48 -5.52
N ALA A 158 -7.77 -3.79 -6.77
CA ALA A 158 -6.93 -4.53 -7.70
C ALA A 158 -5.64 -3.77 -8.05
N LEU A 159 -5.71 -2.47 -8.33
CA LEU A 159 -4.53 -1.65 -8.64
C LEU A 159 -3.57 -1.52 -7.45
N ILE A 160 -4.11 -1.32 -6.24
CA ILE A 160 -3.30 -1.21 -5.03
C ILE A 160 -2.59 -2.52 -4.72
N THR A 161 -3.32 -3.62 -4.91
CA THR A 161 -2.77 -4.98 -4.78
C THR A 161 -1.71 -5.27 -5.86
N ALA A 162 -1.92 -4.79 -7.08
CA ALA A 162 -0.96 -4.91 -8.17
C ALA A 162 0.32 -4.12 -7.90
N ALA A 163 0.20 -2.92 -7.33
CA ALA A 163 1.36 -2.15 -6.86
C ALA A 163 2.11 -2.92 -5.79
N LEU A 164 1.41 -3.49 -4.79
CA LEU A 164 2.05 -4.26 -3.72
C LEU A 164 2.86 -5.45 -4.26
N ARG A 165 2.39 -6.14 -5.30
CA ARG A 165 3.15 -7.24 -5.93
C ARG A 165 4.52 -6.82 -6.44
N VAL A 166 4.67 -5.56 -6.86
CA VAL A 166 5.97 -5.00 -7.27
C VAL A 166 6.74 -4.45 -6.07
N MET A 167 6.09 -3.65 -5.23
CA MET A 167 6.75 -2.93 -4.13
C MET A 167 7.23 -3.86 -3.02
N HIS A 168 6.49 -4.95 -2.76
CA HIS A 168 6.75 -5.92 -1.71
C HIS A 168 6.21 -7.32 -2.09
N PRO A 169 6.91 -8.04 -2.98
CA PRO A 169 6.42 -9.31 -3.53
C PRO A 169 6.14 -10.38 -2.47
N ASN A 170 6.98 -10.47 -1.43
CA ASN A 170 6.81 -11.44 -0.35
C ASN A 170 5.54 -11.17 0.45
N LEU A 171 5.24 -9.90 0.73
CA LEU A 171 4.00 -9.52 1.41
C LEU A 171 2.78 -9.80 0.54
N TYR A 172 2.85 -9.50 -0.75
CA TYR A 172 1.78 -9.86 -1.69
C TYR A 172 1.43 -11.35 -1.64
N TRP A 173 2.44 -12.23 -1.73
CA TRP A 173 2.21 -13.68 -1.75
C TRP A 173 1.76 -14.23 -0.40
N SER A 174 2.38 -13.77 0.70
CA SER A 174 1.95 -14.13 2.06
C SER A 174 0.49 -13.75 2.28
N SER A 175 0.10 -12.51 1.93
CA SER A 175 -1.28 -12.05 2.10
C SER A 175 -2.27 -12.73 1.18
N LEU A 176 -1.89 -13.06 -0.07
CA LEU A 176 -2.74 -13.87 -0.96
C LEU A 176 -2.99 -15.26 -0.35
N ALA A 177 -1.95 -15.91 0.17
CA ALA A 177 -2.08 -17.20 0.85
C ALA A 177 -3.00 -17.11 2.07
N THR A 178 -2.86 -16.07 2.90
CA THR A 178 -3.75 -15.79 4.03
C THR A 178 -5.21 -15.67 3.59
N LYS A 179 -5.50 -14.93 2.52
CA LYS A 179 -6.88 -14.76 2.02
C LYS A 179 -7.51 -16.07 1.56
N LEU A 180 -6.75 -16.90 0.84
CA LEU A 180 -7.23 -18.20 0.35
C LEU A 180 -7.44 -19.18 1.51
N ALA A 181 -6.49 -19.25 2.44
CA ALA A 181 -6.59 -20.09 3.61
C ALA A 181 -7.79 -19.68 4.48
N LEU A 182 -8.03 -18.37 4.63
CA LEU A 182 -9.18 -17.83 5.35
C LEU A 182 -10.51 -18.22 4.67
N GLY A 183 -10.54 -18.26 3.34
CA GLY A 183 -11.70 -18.77 2.58
C GLY A 183 -12.00 -20.23 2.82
N LEU A 184 -10.96 -21.08 2.80
CA LEU A 184 -11.09 -22.51 3.10
C LEU A 184 -11.58 -22.72 4.54
N TRP A 185 -11.02 -21.97 5.49
CA TRP A 185 -11.44 -22.00 6.88
C TRP A 185 -12.90 -21.56 7.05
N ALA A 186 -13.33 -20.48 6.39
CA ALA A 186 -14.71 -20.02 6.44
C ALA A 186 -15.68 -21.06 5.88
N ALA A 187 -15.31 -21.74 4.79
CA ALA A 187 -16.10 -22.84 4.22
C ALA A 187 -16.21 -24.04 5.18
N ASP A 188 -15.10 -24.48 5.78
CA ASP A 188 -15.09 -25.55 6.79
C ASP A 188 -15.99 -25.22 8.00
N LYS A 189 -15.94 -23.97 8.46
CA LYS A 189 -16.76 -23.47 9.57
C LYS A 189 -18.19 -23.11 9.19
N LYS A 190 -18.58 -23.26 7.92
CA LYS A 190 -19.90 -22.88 7.39
C LYS A 190 -20.26 -21.43 7.71
N LEU A 191 -19.26 -20.55 7.59
CA LEU A 191 -19.40 -19.11 7.76
C LEU A 191 -19.70 -18.46 6.41
N ASP A 192 -20.90 -18.72 5.89
CA ASP A 192 -21.28 -18.35 4.52
C ASP A 192 -21.16 -16.83 4.27
N GLU A 193 -21.58 -16.01 5.23
CA GLU A 193 -21.47 -14.54 5.14
C GLU A 193 -20.01 -14.08 5.01
N MET A 194 -19.09 -14.70 5.74
CA MET A 194 -17.67 -14.40 5.66
C MET A 194 -17.08 -14.86 4.32
N GLY A 195 -17.44 -16.06 3.85
CA GLY A 195 -17.03 -16.56 2.55
C GLY A 195 -17.49 -15.64 1.42
N ASP A 196 -18.72 -15.14 1.51
CA ASP A 196 -19.30 -14.18 0.58
C ASP A 196 -18.58 -12.84 0.57
N HIS A 197 -18.19 -12.31 1.74
CA HIS A 197 -17.38 -11.10 1.80
C HIS A 197 -15.97 -11.31 1.24
N LEU A 198 -15.35 -12.47 1.47
CA LEU A 198 -14.03 -12.79 0.92
C LEU A 198 -14.06 -12.92 -0.61
N ARG A 199 -15.12 -13.49 -1.18
CA ARG A 199 -15.33 -13.55 -2.64
C ARG A 199 -15.35 -12.16 -3.27
N GLU A 200 -15.95 -11.19 -2.62
CA GLU A 200 -16.14 -9.83 -3.15
C GLU A 200 -14.95 -8.89 -2.87
N TRP A 201 -14.11 -9.26 -1.90
CA TRP A 201 -12.95 -8.48 -1.48
C TRP A 201 -11.79 -8.64 -2.47
N ALA A 202 -11.69 -7.71 -3.42
CA ALA A 202 -10.70 -7.74 -4.50
C ALA A 202 -9.27 -7.30 -4.09
N SER A 203 -8.85 -7.52 -2.84
CA SER A 203 -7.52 -7.13 -2.37
C SER A 203 -6.86 -8.14 -1.45
N VAL A 204 -5.53 -8.23 -1.52
CA VAL A 204 -4.75 -9.00 -0.55
C VAL A 204 -4.68 -8.32 0.83
N PHE A 205 -4.94 -7.00 0.92
CA PHE A 205 -5.00 -6.28 2.18
C PHE A 205 -6.12 -6.81 3.08
N THR A 206 -5.90 -6.90 4.39
CA THR A 206 -6.92 -7.39 5.32
C THR A 206 -7.92 -6.31 5.71
N ALA A 207 -7.55 -5.04 5.60
CA ALA A 207 -8.39 -3.92 5.99
C ALA A 207 -8.24 -2.70 5.08
N LEU A 208 -9.27 -1.85 5.12
CA LEU A 208 -9.32 -0.54 4.47
C LEU A 208 -9.86 0.48 5.47
N ALA A 209 -9.22 1.65 5.55
CA ALA A 209 -9.77 2.85 6.16
C ALA A 209 -9.94 3.96 5.12
N ILE A 210 -11.03 4.70 5.22
CA ILE A 210 -11.28 5.90 4.41
C ILE A 210 -11.24 7.11 5.32
N VAL A 211 -10.39 8.08 4.99
CA VAL A 211 -10.16 9.28 5.78
C VAL A 211 -10.54 10.50 4.94
N CYS A 212 -11.66 11.14 5.28
CA CYS A 212 -12.17 12.32 4.57
C CYS A 212 -11.91 13.60 5.37
N ASN A 213 -11.32 14.61 4.74
CA ASN A 213 -11.15 15.98 5.28
C ASN A 213 -10.64 16.06 6.72
N ARG A 214 -9.86 15.06 7.15
CA ARG A 214 -9.38 14.94 8.52
C ARG A 214 -7.89 15.20 8.56
N ARG A 215 -7.49 16.06 9.50
CA ARG A 215 -6.10 16.24 9.91
C ARG A 215 -5.57 14.97 10.57
N SER A 216 -4.37 14.55 10.20
CA SER A 216 -3.67 13.48 10.89
C SER A 216 -2.55 14.10 11.72
N LEU A 217 -2.69 14.08 13.04
CA LEU A 217 -1.60 14.46 13.94
C LEU A 217 -0.42 13.49 13.78
N MET A 218 0.77 13.87 14.23
CA MET A 218 1.95 13.00 14.16
C MET A 218 1.72 11.71 14.95
N HIS A 219 1.84 10.56 14.29
CA HIS A 219 1.66 9.24 14.90
C HIS A 219 2.40 8.15 14.10
N ARG A 220 2.43 6.95 14.66
CA ARG A 220 2.71 5.67 14.00
C ARG A 220 1.48 4.79 14.10
N ASP A 221 1.38 3.82 13.21
CA ASP A 221 0.35 2.77 13.21
C ASP A 221 0.90 1.50 13.86
N PRO A 222 0.62 1.27 15.16
CA PRO A 222 1.28 0.19 15.91
C PRO A 222 0.78 -1.21 15.59
N LEU A 223 -0.37 -1.33 14.92
CA LEU A 223 -1.13 -2.57 14.76
C LEU A 223 -0.80 -3.32 13.46
N SER A 224 0.39 -3.06 12.92
CA SER A 224 0.98 -3.77 11.78
C SER A 224 2.44 -4.07 12.10
N ARG A 225 3.10 -4.81 11.22
CA ARG A 225 4.50 -5.20 11.40
C ARG A 225 5.45 -4.18 10.78
N PRO A 226 6.65 -3.99 11.35
CA PRO A 226 7.67 -3.11 10.76
C PRO A 226 8.03 -3.44 9.31
N GLN A 227 7.96 -4.72 8.95
CA GLN A 227 8.31 -5.23 7.62
C GLN A 227 7.24 -4.96 6.57
N TRP A 228 6.02 -4.62 6.99
CA TRP A 228 4.85 -4.63 6.12
C TRP A 228 4.50 -3.23 5.66
N PHE A 229 4.06 -3.15 4.40
CA PHE A 229 3.60 -1.90 3.82
C PHE A 229 2.12 -1.71 4.04
N ASP A 230 1.78 -0.52 4.51
CA ASP A 230 0.48 0.08 4.31
C ASP A 230 0.54 0.89 3.01
N VAL A 231 -0.55 0.92 2.25
CA VAL A 231 -0.64 1.67 1.01
C VAL A 231 -1.75 2.69 1.12
N MET A 232 -1.38 3.95 0.94
CA MET A 232 -2.30 5.08 1.00
C MET A 232 -2.44 5.71 -0.39
N THR A 233 -3.68 6.00 -0.78
CA THR A 233 -3.98 6.77 -1.99
C THR A 233 -4.89 7.95 -1.72
N THR A 234 -4.73 9.01 -2.50
CA THR A 234 -5.42 10.28 -2.31
C THR A 234 -6.30 10.65 -3.48
N PHE A 235 -7.43 11.29 -3.17
CA PHE A 235 -8.48 11.63 -4.11
C PHE A 235 -9.09 12.99 -3.78
N GLY A 236 -9.73 13.59 -4.78
CA GLY A 236 -10.55 14.78 -4.64
C GLY A 236 -9.85 16.06 -5.07
N ASN A 237 -10.56 17.17 -4.92
CA ASN A 237 -10.10 18.49 -5.31
C ASN A 237 -9.78 19.31 -4.07
N TYR A 238 -8.49 19.42 -3.77
CA TYR A 238 -7.98 20.13 -2.61
C TYR A 238 -6.64 20.81 -2.94
N GLY A 239 -6.33 21.87 -2.20
CA GLY A 239 -5.11 22.66 -2.36
C GLY A 239 -3.84 21.93 -1.94
N VAL A 240 -2.74 22.66 -1.85
CA VAL A 240 -1.44 22.08 -1.49
C VAL A 240 -1.49 21.53 -0.06
N ALA A 241 -1.38 20.21 0.07
CA ALA A 241 -1.18 19.52 1.34
C ALA A 241 0.24 18.96 1.41
N ARG A 242 0.74 18.73 2.63
CA ARG A 242 2.07 18.20 2.91
C ARG A 242 1.99 17.10 3.94
N MET A 243 2.68 15.99 3.65
CA MET A 243 2.87 14.89 4.59
C MET A 243 4.27 15.00 5.18
N LYS A 244 4.34 15.00 6.52
CA LYS A 244 5.62 15.09 7.24
C LYS A 244 5.96 13.73 7.81
N MET A 245 7.21 13.33 7.65
CA MET A 245 7.80 12.09 8.15
C MET A 245 9.09 12.41 8.91
N PRO A 246 8.99 13.06 10.09
CA PRO A 246 10.13 13.67 10.76
C PRO A 246 11.23 12.67 11.14
N ASN A 247 10.89 11.43 11.50
CA ASN A 247 11.90 10.42 11.84
C ASN A 247 12.74 9.96 10.64
N LEU A 248 12.30 10.28 9.41
CA LEU A 248 13.07 10.06 8.20
C LEU A 248 13.74 11.33 7.67
N GLY A 249 13.44 12.51 8.26
CA GLY A 249 13.84 13.79 7.69
C GLY A 249 13.09 14.17 6.41
N ILE A 250 11.94 13.54 6.13
CA ILE A 250 11.23 13.70 4.86
C ILE A 250 9.97 14.54 5.04
N GLU A 251 9.73 15.45 4.09
CA GLU A 251 8.43 16.08 3.85
C GLU A 251 8.05 15.92 2.39
N SER A 252 6.83 15.50 2.09
CA SER A 252 6.37 15.35 0.70
C SER A 252 5.22 16.31 0.39
N VAL A 253 5.12 16.74 -0.86
CA VAL A 253 3.84 17.24 -1.36
C VAL A 253 2.83 16.10 -1.34
N TYR A 254 1.55 16.44 -1.21
CA TYR A 254 0.48 15.47 -1.04
C TYR A 254 -0.66 15.79 -1.99
N PRO A 255 -0.47 15.62 -3.32
CA PRO A 255 -1.48 15.95 -4.32
C PRO A 255 -2.56 14.86 -4.42
N ALA A 256 -3.67 15.15 -5.09
CA ALA A 256 -4.63 14.14 -5.52
C ALA A 256 -3.99 13.16 -6.53
N GLY A 257 -4.39 11.89 -6.48
CA GLY A 257 -3.82 10.83 -7.30
C GLY A 257 -2.47 10.31 -6.84
N LEU A 258 -2.00 10.72 -5.65
CA LEU A 258 -0.79 10.21 -5.02
C LEU A 258 -1.03 8.78 -4.51
N MET A 259 -0.03 7.91 -4.70
CA MET A 259 0.13 6.67 -3.93
C MET A 259 1.39 6.75 -3.09
N VAL A 260 1.28 6.39 -1.81
CA VAL A 260 2.41 6.23 -0.90
C VAL A 260 2.34 4.85 -0.28
N ALA A 261 3.45 4.13 -0.26
CA ALA A 261 3.55 2.84 0.42
C ALA A 261 4.74 2.82 1.36
N GLY A 262 4.56 2.30 2.57
CA GLY A 262 5.60 2.18 3.58
C GLY A 262 5.02 1.60 4.87
N SER A 263 5.86 1.30 5.85
CA SER A 263 5.36 0.78 7.13
C SER A 263 4.88 1.91 8.03
N GLY A 264 3.58 1.99 8.32
CA GLY A 264 3.04 2.93 9.29
C GLY A 264 3.60 2.73 10.71
N ARG A 265 4.15 1.53 10.99
CA ARG A 265 4.85 1.23 12.25
C ARG A 265 6.25 1.82 12.32
N ILE A 266 6.94 2.02 11.20
CA ILE A 266 8.28 2.64 11.18
C ILE A 266 8.15 4.15 11.01
N ILE A 267 7.33 4.56 10.05
CA ILE A 267 7.21 5.94 9.61
C ILE A 267 6.30 6.68 10.59
N ARG A 268 6.89 7.55 11.41
CA ARG A 268 6.10 8.53 12.13
C ARG A 268 5.65 9.58 11.15
N HIS A 269 4.35 9.70 10.97
CA HIS A 269 3.79 10.56 9.94
C HIS A 269 2.61 11.38 10.44
N GLY A 270 2.35 12.47 9.73
CA GLY A 270 1.15 13.27 9.90
C GLY A 270 0.96 14.20 8.73
N LEU A 271 -0.24 14.77 8.67
CA LEU A 271 -0.70 15.58 7.55
C LEU A 271 -1.36 16.85 8.09
N ASP A 272 -0.95 17.99 7.55
CA ASP A 272 -1.64 19.24 7.77
C ASP A 272 -2.97 19.26 6.97
N MET A 273 -3.96 20.06 7.42
CA MET A 273 -5.26 20.11 6.74
C MET A 273 -5.10 20.64 5.32
N ALA A 274 -5.74 19.96 4.38
CA ALA A 274 -5.92 20.47 3.04
C ALA A 274 -7.13 21.42 3.01
N ASP A 275 -7.04 22.52 2.26
CA ASP A 275 -8.22 23.29 1.87
C ASP A 275 -8.95 22.57 0.73
N GLY A 276 -10.26 22.35 0.82
CA GLY A 276 -11.05 21.60 -0.15
C GLY A 276 -11.40 20.15 0.26
N ASN A 277 -11.75 19.33 -0.73
CA ASN A 277 -12.27 17.98 -0.54
C ASN A 277 -11.19 16.93 -0.79
N ARG A 278 -10.62 16.40 0.30
CA ARG A 278 -9.60 15.35 0.32
C ARG A 278 -10.14 14.05 0.90
N THR A 279 -10.05 12.98 0.12
CA THR A 279 -10.29 11.61 0.59
C THR A 279 -8.99 10.83 0.48
N ALA A 280 -8.62 10.12 1.55
CA ALA A 280 -7.52 9.17 1.53
C ALA A 280 -8.04 7.75 1.78
N TRP A 281 -7.57 6.79 1.00
CA TRP A 281 -7.85 5.36 1.18
C TRP A 281 -6.57 4.71 1.68
N VAL A 282 -6.64 4.08 2.85
CA VAL A 282 -5.49 3.47 3.52
C VAL A 282 -5.74 1.98 3.61
N TRP A 283 -4.97 1.22 2.84
CA TRP A 283 -4.98 -0.23 2.79
C TRP A 283 -3.88 -0.75 3.67
N TYR A 284 -4.23 -1.61 4.62
CA TYR A 284 -3.27 -2.12 5.59
C TYR A 284 -3.57 -3.57 5.94
N MET A 285 -2.56 -4.20 6.52
CA MET A 285 -2.65 -5.56 7.04
C MET A 285 -2.84 -5.53 8.55
N ARG A 286 -3.42 -6.60 9.06
CA ARG A 286 -3.47 -6.92 10.48
C ARG A 286 -2.72 -8.23 10.66
N ASP A 287 -1.71 -8.21 11.50
CA ASP A 287 -0.85 -9.35 11.77
C ASP A 287 -1.59 -10.50 12.45
N ASP A 288 -2.54 -10.19 13.33
CA ASP A 288 -3.45 -11.16 13.97
C ASP A 288 -4.18 -12.07 12.96
N VAL A 289 -4.60 -11.55 11.80
CA VAL A 289 -5.26 -12.34 10.73
C VAL A 289 -4.28 -13.33 10.08
N HIS A 290 -3.03 -12.92 9.89
CA HIS A 290 -2.00 -13.80 9.32
C HIS A 290 -1.56 -14.87 10.33
N GLU A 291 -1.39 -14.47 11.59
CA GLU A 291 -1.06 -15.37 12.71
C GLU A 291 -2.16 -16.40 12.94
N PHE A 292 -3.42 -15.98 12.88
CA PHE A 292 -4.57 -16.88 12.99
C PHE A 292 -4.55 -17.99 11.93
N MET A 293 -4.08 -17.69 10.72
CA MET A 293 -3.99 -18.65 9.61
C MET A 293 -2.66 -19.40 9.53
N ASP A 294 -1.73 -19.14 10.46
CA ASP A 294 -0.40 -19.76 10.49
C ASP A 294 0.39 -19.64 9.17
N ILE A 295 0.23 -18.49 8.48
CA ILE A 295 0.92 -18.23 7.22
C ILE A 295 2.28 -17.56 7.50
N PRO A 296 3.38 -18.03 6.86
CA PRO A 296 4.69 -17.40 6.98
C PRO A 296 4.62 -15.89 6.69
N GLN A 297 5.21 -15.13 7.60
CA GLN A 297 5.18 -13.67 7.55
C GLN A 297 6.24 -13.14 6.60
N ALA A 298 5.87 -12.13 5.82
CA ALA A 298 6.81 -11.51 4.90
C ALA A 298 7.86 -10.67 5.65
N ASP A 299 9.12 -10.87 5.29
CA ASP A 299 10.25 -10.04 5.73
C ASP A 299 10.31 -8.71 4.95
N TYR A 300 11.26 -7.83 5.26
CA TYR A 300 11.47 -6.56 4.55
C TYR A 300 11.64 -6.73 3.03
N SER A 301 11.07 -5.80 2.26
CA SER A 301 11.32 -5.69 0.82
C SER A 301 12.68 -5.04 0.58
N LYS A 302 13.53 -5.66 -0.24
CA LYS A 302 14.88 -5.15 -0.58
C LYS A 302 14.91 -4.65 -2.01
N TYR A 303 15.48 -3.48 -2.23
CA TYR A 303 15.47 -2.78 -3.51
C TYR A 303 15.99 -3.64 -4.68
N TRP A 304 17.19 -4.20 -4.55
CA TRP A 304 17.78 -5.05 -5.59
C TRP A 304 17.00 -6.34 -5.84
N SER A 305 16.29 -6.87 -4.84
CA SER A 305 15.58 -8.14 -4.96
C SER A 305 14.38 -8.07 -5.91
N LEU A 306 13.86 -6.86 -6.19
CA LEU A 306 12.69 -6.65 -7.03
C LEU A 306 12.93 -7.02 -8.50
N VAL A 307 14.20 -7.03 -8.93
CA VAL A 307 14.57 -7.30 -10.33
C VAL A 307 15.47 -8.52 -10.48
N THR A 308 16.13 -8.98 -9.41
CA THR A 308 17.00 -10.17 -9.45
C THR A 308 16.24 -11.48 -9.27
N ASN A 309 15.13 -11.48 -8.52
CA ASN A 309 14.34 -12.69 -8.25
C ASN A 309 13.28 -12.97 -9.32
N ALA A 310 13.35 -12.26 -10.44
CA ALA A 310 12.43 -12.35 -11.58
C ALA A 310 12.94 -13.24 -12.73
N GLN A 311 14.09 -13.90 -12.54
CA GLN A 311 14.65 -14.92 -13.44
C GLN A 311 14.26 -16.32 -12.99
#